data_AF-A0A4P6HQX6-F1
#
_entry.id   AF-A0A4P6HQX6-F1
#
_cell.length_a   1.000
_cell.length_b   1.000
_cell.length_c   1.000
_cell.angle_alpha   90.00
_cell.angle_beta   90.00
_cell.angle_gamma   90.00
#
_symmetry.space_group_name_H-M   'P 1'
#
loop_
_entity.id
_entity.type
_entity.pdbx_description
1 polymer ?
#
loop_
_entity_poly.entity_id
_entity_poly.type
_entity_poly.pdbx_seq_one_letter_code
_entity_poly.pdbx_strand_id
1 'polypeptide(L)' 'MGQKDHDLLQIKDEIVNAFRPIEQLFKIMDTSSVEIYGHLTRSYADVGITLCKNFRQRLDAILDIQSGGSSDE' A
#
# COMPACT_ATOMS: atom_id res chain seq x y z
N MET A 1 12.85 -0.06 -27.70
CA MET A 1 12.05 0.01 -26.45
C MET A 1 10.62 0.27 -26.87
N GLY A 2 9.76 -0.72 -26.66
CA GLY A 2 8.39 -0.70 -27.15
C GLY A 2 7.50 0.14 -26.24
N GLN A 3 6.36 0.57 -26.77
CA GLN A 3 5.32 1.30 -26.02
C GLN A 3 4.96 0.62 -24.69
N LYS A 4 4.94 -0.72 -24.68
CA LYS A 4 4.80 -1.55 -23.46
C LYS A 4 5.84 -1.29 -22.36
N ASP A 5 7.10 -1.05 -22.72
CA ASP A 5 8.16 -0.79 -21.74
C ASP A 5 7.96 0.58 -21.09
N HIS A 6 7.49 1.57 -21.87
CA HIS A 6 7.17 2.90 -21.39
C HIS A 6 5.94 2.89 -20.46
N ASP A 7 4.89 2.16 -20.84
CA ASP A 7 3.68 2.01 -20.02
C ASP A 7 3.98 1.36 -18.66
N LEU A 8 4.84 0.34 -18.65
CA LEU A 8 5.25 -0.33 -17.41
C LEU A 8 6.05 0.59 -16.49
N LEU A 9 6.95 1.41 -17.05
CA LEU A 9 7.72 2.39 -16.30
C LEU A 9 6.82 3.48 -15.69
N GLN A 10 5.83 3.96 -16.46
CA GLN A 10 4.86 4.93 -15.98
C GLN A 10 4.02 4.38 -14.82
N ILE A 11 3.48 3.15 -14.96
CA ILE A 11 2.72 2.50 -13.89
C ILE A 11 3.58 2.33 -12.63
N LYS A 12 4.84 1.95 -12.77
CA LYS A 12 5.77 1.83 -11.65
C LYS A 12 5.96 3.17 -10.94
N ASP A 13 6.19 4.25 -11.68
CA ASP A 13 6.35 5.59 -11.10
C ASP A 13 5.08 6.08 -10.41
N GLU A 14 3.90 5.82 -10.99
CA GLU A 14 2.61 6.14 -10.39
C GLU A 14 2.41 5.41 -9.05
N ILE A 15 2.74 4.11 -9.00
CA ILE A 15 2.69 3.32 -7.76
C ILE A 15 3.67 3.89 -6.72
N VAL A 16 4.93 4.14 -7.10
CA VAL A 16 5.94 4.69 -6.17
C VAL A 16 5.50 6.05 -5.62
N ASN A 17 4.95 6.92 -6.47
CA ASN A 17 4.45 8.23 -6.06
C ASN A 17 3.25 8.12 -5.12
N ALA A 18 2.37 7.13 -5.31
CA ALA A 18 1.26 6.86 -4.40
C ALA A 18 1.71 6.34 -3.02
N PHE A 19 2.84 5.62 -2.95
CA PHE A 19 3.40 5.12 -1.69
C PHE A 19 4.17 6.18 -0.89
N ARG A 20 4.77 7.20 -1.54
CA ARG A 20 5.55 8.25 -0.84
C ARG A 20 4.79 8.94 0.31
N PRO A 21 3.53 9.38 0.17
CA PRO A 21 2.77 9.96 1.28
C PRO A 21 2.55 8.99 2.45
N ILE A 22 2.40 7.69 2.16
CA ILE A 22 2.26 6.64 3.18
C ILE A 22 3.56 6.51 3.97
N GLU A 23 4.71 6.50 3.29
CA GLU A 23 6.01 6.50 3.96
C GLU A 23 6.24 7.74 4.84
N GLN A 24 5.83 8.93 4.36
CA GLN A 24 5.91 10.17 5.13
C GLN A 24 5.02 10.12 6.37
N LEU A 25 3.83 9.55 6.27
CA LEU A 25 2.94 9.35 7.42
C LEU A 25 3.61 8.48 8.49
N PHE A 26 4.21 7.35 8.10
CA PHE A 26 4.93 6.48 9.05
C PHE A 26 6.15 7.17 9.66
N LYS A 27 6.89 7.97 8.90
CA LYS A 27 8.00 8.78 9.44
C LYS A 27 7.54 9.77 10.50
N ILE A 28 6.43 10.47 10.26
CA ILE A 28 5.85 11.39 11.25
C ILE A 28 5.44 10.62 12.52
N MET A 29 4.81 9.45 12.36
CA MET A 29 4.43 8.61 13.49
C MET A 29 5.65 8.08 14.27
N ASP A 30 6.76 7.78 13.60
CA ASP A 30 8.02 7.31 14.19
C ASP A 30 8.81 8.42 14.93
N THR A 31 8.64 9.70 14.56
CA THR A 31 9.27 10.82 15.29
C THR A 31 8.76 11.01 16.72
N SER A 32 7.70 10.29 17.12
CA SER A 32 7.17 10.32 18.47
C SER A 32 8.07 9.53 19.43
N SER A 33 8.68 10.19 20.41
CA SER A 33 9.59 9.54 21.36
C SER A 33 8.91 8.37 22.09
N VAL A 34 9.45 7.17 21.87
CA VAL A 34 9.01 5.90 22.49
C VAL A 34 9.12 5.98 24.02
N GLU A 35 10.06 6.77 24.55
CA GLU A 35 10.31 6.94 25.98
C GLU A 35 9.21 7.74 26.70
N ILE A 36 8.47 8.58 25.98
CA ILE A 36 7.41 9.44 26.55
C ILE A 36 6.01 8.87 26.24
N TYR A 37 5.86 8.19 25.10
CA TYR A 37 4.54 7.83 24.56
C TYR A 37 4.47 6.39 24.04
N GLY A 38 4.97 5.41 24.79
CA GLY A 38 4.97 3.99 24.37
C GLY A 38 3.60 3.40 23.96
N HIS A 39 2.47 3.97 24.43
CA HIS A 39 1.14 3.61 23.91
C HIS A 39 0.90 4.12 22.48
N LEU A 40 1.39 5.32 22.17
CA LEU A 40 1.23 5.99 20.88
C LEU A 40 1.97 5.24 19.77
N THR A 41 3.18 4.72 20.06
CA THR A 41 3.93 3.85 19.15
C THR A 41 3.12 2.59 18.77
N ARG A 42 2.44 1.96 19.75
CA ARG A 42 1.55 0.81 19.47
C ARG A 42 0.37 1.21 18.59
N SER A 43 -0.27 2.33 18.87
CA SER A 43 -1.39 2.83 18.06
C SER A 43 -0.97 3.14 16.62
N TYR A 44 0.24 3.66 16.41
CA TYR A 44 0.79 3.88 15.06
C TYR A 44 1.10 2.58 14.32
N ALA A 45 1.60 1.56 15.03
CA ALA A 45 1.76 0.23 14.46
C ALA A 45 0.42 -0.37 14.02
N ASP A 46 -0.65 -0.21 14.82
CA ASP A 46 -2.00 -0.68 14.49
C ASP A 46 -2.56 0.00 13.23
N VAL A 47 -2.30 1.30 13.04
CA VAL A 47 -2.64 2.03 11.81
C VAL A 47 -1.95 1.37 10.61
N GLY A 48 -0.66 1.07 10.71
CA GLY A 48 0.08 0.42 9.62
C GLY A 48 -0.40 -0.99 9.31
N ILE A 49 -0.67 -1.80 10.33
CA ILE A 49 -1.22 -3.15 10.17
C ILE A 49 -2.58 -3.09 9.46
N THR A 50 -3.45 -2.16 9.87
CA THR A 50 -4.79 -1.99 9.29
C THR A 50 -4.71 -1.56 7.83
N LEU A 51 -3.84 -0.62 7.50
CA LEU A 51 -3.62 -0.17 6.12
C LEU A 51 -3.16 -1.33 5.22
N CYS A 52 -2.15 -2.09 5.66
CA CYS A 52 -1.63 -3.24 4.92
C CYS A 52 -2.68 -4.33 4.70
N LYS A 53 -3.50 -4.62 5.72
CA LYS A 53 -4.61 -5.57 5.60
C LYS A 53 -5.64 -5.13 4.55
N ASN A 54 -6.10 -3.88 4.65
CA ASN A 54 -7.09 -3.33 3.71
C ASN A 54 -6.55 -3.27 2.28
N PHE A 55 -5.28 -2.89 2.11
CA PHE A 55 -4.64 -2.84 0.80
C PHE A 55 -4.60 -4.22 0.15
N ARG A 56 -4.14 -5.25 0.88
CA ARG A 56 -4.09 -6.63 0.37
C ARG A 56 -5.47 -7.15 0.00
N GLN A 57 -6.46 -7.01 0.89
CA GLN A 57 -7.82 -7.46 0.62
C GLN A 57 -8.43 -6.81 -0.64
N ARG A 58 -8.19 -5.51 -0.84
CA ARG A 58 -8.69 -4.82 -2.05
C ARG A 58 -7.92 -5.23 -3.30
N LEU A 59 -6.62 -5.44 -3.19
CA LEU A 59 -5.80 -5.92 -4.30
C LEU A 59 -6.23 -7.33 -4.71
N ASP A 60 -6.38 -8.24 -3.75
CA ASP A 60 -6.86 -9.61 -3.98
C ASP A 60 -8.24 -9.58 -4.63
N ALA A 61 -9.18 -8.77 -4.14
CA ALA A 61 -10.50 -8.62 -4.78
C ALA A 61 -10.43 -8.11 -6.23
N ILE A 62 -9.55 -7.15 -6.53
CA ILE A 62 -9.36 -6.62 -7.89
C ILE A 62 -8.75 -7.68 -8.82
N LEU A 63 -7.85 -8.51 -8.30
CA LEU A 63 -7.20 -9.59 -9.07
C LEU A 63 -8.16 -10.80 -9.24
N ASP A 64 -8.97 -11.10 -8.24
CA ASP A 64 -10.02 -12.13 -8.29
C ASP A 64 -11.15 -11.75 -9.24
N ILE A 65 -11.53 -10.46 -9.32
CA ILE A 65 -12.47 -9.97 -10.32
C ILE A 65 -11.89 -10.13 -11.74
N GLN A 66 -10.57 -9.99 -11.92
CA GLN A 66 -9.92 -10.23 -13.20
C GLN A 66 -9.79 -11.71 -13.55
N SER A 67 -9.75 -12.61 -12.56
CA SER A 67 -9.70 -14.06 -12.79
C SER A 67 -11.08 -14.71 -12.93
N GLY A 68 -12.15 -14.06 -12.45
CA GLY A 68 -13.54 -14.54 -12.47
C GLY A 68 -14.34 -14.30 -13.77
N GLY A 69 -13.69 -13.88 -14.86
CA GLY A 69 -14.32 -13.69 -16.19
C GLY A 69 -14.14 -14.87 -17.16
N SER A 70 -13.84 -16.06 -16.66
CA SER A 70 -13.62 -17.26 -17.48
C SER A 70 -14.15 -18.50 -16.77
N SER A 71 -15.45 -18.53 -16.54
CA SER A 71 -16.17 -19.77 -16.21
C SER A 71 -17.52 -19.71 -16.91
N ASP A 72 -17.47 -19.83 -18.24
CA ASP A 72 -18.55 -20.49 -18.97
C ASP A 72 -18.35 -22.00 -18.76
N GLU A 73 -19.20 -22.60 -17.94
CA GLU A 73 -19.77 -23.95 -18.11
C GLU A 73 -20.97 -24.15 -17.18
#